data_AF-A0A3L7Y527-F1
#
_entry.id   AF-A0A3L7Y527-F1
#
_cell.length_a   1.000
_cell.length_b   1.000
_cell.length_c   1.000
_cell.angle_alpha   90.00
_cell.angle_beta   90.00
_cell.angle_gamma   90.00
#
_symmetry.space_group_name_H-M   'P 1'
#
loop_
_entity.id
_entity.type
_entity.pdbx_description
1 polymer ?
#
loop_
_entity_poly.entity_id
_entity_poly.type
_entity_poly.pdbx_seq_one_letter_code
_entity_poly.pdbx_strand_id
1 'polypeptide(L)'
;ISQTGMVVHWRNVRGADWQKKALLNGVGAVVTGVVLVIISLAKFAVGGWIIFILVPLVAIFMALVRRRYNLHERELAIKPDLVFDAPHRPRRIIAPFGEINRSTVRAITLGRILEGTTGELTAVRVVFDAAEEAEIRERFETLFPGVRLVTVESPFRAIVEPICHYLDEIEDEDAHLPAEQRRINVVLIPEYAGRHWWDRILHNGNGKRLRETLLGRRNTVILDVPYRRDLE
;
A
#
# COMPACT_ATOMS: atom_id res chain seq x y z
N ILE A 1 -33.13 6.07 22.14
CA ILE A 1 -31.65 5.95 22.29
C ILE A 1 -31.05 7.21 22.91
N SER A 2 -31.15 8.40 22.29
CA SER A 2 -30.62 9.65 22.85
C SER A 2 -31.17 9.99 24.24
N GLN A 3 -32.49 9.96 24.41
CA GLN A 3 -33.15 10.22 25.71
C GLN A 3 -32.72 9.25 26.80
N THR A 4 -32.67 7.95 26.48
CA THR A 4 -32.14 6.90 27.38
C THR A 4 -30.67 7.12 27.74
N GLY A 5 -29.84 7.53 26.77
CA GLY A 5 -28.44 7.88 27.01
C GLY A 5 -28.28 9.06 27.95
N MET A 6 -29.13 10.07 27.84
CA MET A 6 -29.14 11.22 28.75
C MET A 6 -29.58 10.84 30.17
N VAL A 7 -30.50 9.90 30.33
CA VAL A 7 -30.85 9.34 31.66
C VAL A 7 -29.63 8.69 32.32
N VAL A 8 -28.88 7.87 31.57
CA VAL A 8 -27.63 7.25 32.07
C VAL A 8 -26.57 8.30 32.38
N HIS A 9 -26.41 9.29 31.51
CA HIS A 9 -25.47 10.39 31.70
C HIS A 9 -25.76 11.19 32.99
N TRP A 10 -27.00 11.64 33.22
CA TRP A 10 -27.37 12.38 34.43
C TRP A 10 -27.24 11.53 35.70
N ARG A 11 -27.50 10.22 35.61
CA ARG A 11 -27.30 9.27 36.71
C ARG A 11 -25.82 9.10 37.09
N ASN A 12 -24.90 9.22 36.12
CA ASN A 12 -23.46 9.09 36.34
C ASN A 12 -22.81 10.40 36.81
N VAL A 13 -23.21 11.55 36.25
CA VAL A 13 -22.62 12.86 36.59
C VAL A 13 -23.18 13.43 37.91
N ARG A 14 -24.43 13.09 38.29
CA ARG A 14 -25.08 13.45 39.57
C ARG A 14 -25.01 14.93 39.99
N GLY A 15 -25.04 15.87 39.02
CA GLY A 15 -25.06 17.31 39.30
C GLY A 15 -26.38 17.83 39.88
N ALA A 16 -26.50 19.16 40.05
CA ALA A 16 -27.74 19.77 40.56
C ALA A 16 -28.99 19.41 39.72
N ASP A 17 -30.07 19.05 40.42
CA ASP A 17 -31.34 18.58 39.85
C ASP A 17 -31.24 17.37 38.91
N TRP A 18 -30.20 16.53 39.04
CA TRP A 18 -30.00 15.38 38.15
C TRP A 18 -31.20 14.42 38.14
N GLN A 19 -31.91 14.27 39.26
CA GLN A 19 -33.09 13.42 39.38
C GLN A 19 -34.26 13.94 38.53
N LYS A 20 -34.53 15.25 38.55
CA LYS A 20 -35.58 15.87 37.74
C LYS A 20 -35.26 15.78 36.25
N LYS A 21 -34.00 16.04 35.89
CA LYS A 21 -33.51 15.94 34.50
C LYS A 21 -33.54 14.49 33.99
N ALA A 22 -33.17 13.53 34.83
CA ALA A 22 -33.26 12.11 34.51
C ALA A 22 -34.72 11.66 34.37
N LEU A 23 -35.63 12.12 35.24
CA LEU A 23 -37.05 11.81 35.15
C LEU A 23 -37.66 12.35 33.85
N LEU A 24 -37.39 13.61 33.50
CA LEU A 24 -37.89 14.24 32.27
C LEU A 24 -37.43 13.48 31.02
N ASN A 25 -36.13 13.17 30.92
CA ASN A 25 -35.59 12.37 29.82
C ASN A 25 -36.12 10.93 29.83
N GLY A 26 -36.40 10.38 31.01
CA GLY A 26 -37.01 9.05 31.19
C GLY A 26 -38.43 9.00 30.63
N VAL A 27 -39.26 9.99 30.96
CA VAL A 27 -40.62 10.12 30.39
C VAL A 27 -40.55 10.30 28.88
N GLY A 28 -39.65 11.17 28.39
CA GLY A 28 -39.41 11.33 26.96
C GLY A 28 -38.97 10.02 26.27
N ALA A 29 -38.15 9.20 26.93
CA ALA A 29 -37.75 7.89 26.42
C ALA A 29 -38.93 6.90 26.34
N VAL A 30 -39.84 6.90 27.32
CA VAL A 30 -41.04 6.06 27.31
C VAL A 30 -41.98 6.48 26.17
N VAL A 31 -42.29 7.78 26.07
CA VAL A 31 -43.19 8.29 25.01
C VAL A 31 -42.63 7.98 23.62
N THR A 32 -41.34 8.23 23.39
CA THR A 32 -40.69 7.92 22.10
C THR A 32 -40.62 6.42 21.82
N GLY A 33 -40.45 5.60 22.85
CA GLY A 33 -40.52 4.14 22.74
C GLY A 33 -41.91 3.64 22.33
N VAL A 34 -42.97 4.18 22.93
CA VAL A 34 -44.36 3.86 22.58
C VAL A 34 -44.65 4.25 21.12
N VAL A 35 -44.26 5.46 20.71
CA VAL A 35 -44.41 5.91 19.32
C VAL A 35 -43.68 4.99 18.36
N LEU A 36 -42.45 4.58 18.68
CA LEU A 36 -41.69 3.61 17.88
C LEU A 36 -42.46 2.30 17.73
N VAL A 37 -42.97 1.72 18.82
CA VAL A 37 -43.73 0.46 18.78
C VAL A 37 -44.98 0.60 17.90
N ILE A 38 -45.75 1.67 18.07
CA ILE A 38 -46.97 1.92 17.29
C ILE A 38 -46.64 2.01 15.80
N ILE A 39 -45.63 2.81 15.43
CA ILE A 39 -45.23 2.99 14.02
C ILE A 39 -44.70 1.67 13.45
N SER A 40 -43.90 0.94 14.21
CA SER A 40 -43.33 -0.34 13.79
C SER A 40 -44.40 -1.38 13.52
N LEU A 41 -45.42 -1.49 14.37
CA LEU A 41 -46.56 -2.39 14.16
C LEU A 41 -47.42 -1.93 12.99
N ALA A 42 -47.78 -0.65 12.94
CA ALA A 42 -48.65 -0.09 11.90
C ALA A 42 -48.04 -0.20 10.49
N LYS A 43 -46.73 0.01 10.37
CA LYS A 43 -46.02 -0.05 9.09
C LYS A 43 -45.36 -1.40 8.81
N PHE A 44 -45.56 -2.40 9.67
CA PHE A 44 -44.89 -3.70 9.53
C PHE A 44 -45.22 -4.34 8.18
N ALA A 45 -46.51 -4.38 7.82
CA ALA A 45 -47.01 -4.98 6.57
C ALA A 45 -46.56 -4.22 5.31
N VAL A 46 -46.26 -2.93 5.41
CA VAL A 46 -45.86 -2.05 4.29
C VAL A 46 -44.32 -2.00 4.13
N GLY A 47 -43.57 -2.81 4.89
CA GLY A 47 -42.11 -2.89 4.78
C GLY A 47 -41.33 -2.26 5.93
N GLY A 48 -41.98 -1.85 7.02
CA GLY A 48 -41.32 -1.31 8.22
C GLY A 48 -40.36 -2.28 8.91
N TRP A 49 -40.49 -3.59 8.63
CA TRP A 49 -39.56 -4.62 9.11
C TRP A 49 -38.13 -4.42 8.58
N ILE A 50 -37.94 -3.75 7.43
CA ILE A 50 -36.63 -3.51 6.82
C ILE A 50 -35.72 -2.70 7.75
N ILE A 51 -36.26 -1.73 8.49
CA ILE A 51 -35.48 -0.88 9.41
C ILE A 51 -34.83 -1.73 10.51
N PHE A 52 -35.54 -2.75 11.00
CA PHE A 52 -35.04 -3.66 12.03
C PHE A 52 -33.93 -4.59 11.55
N ILE A 53 -33.73 -4.73 10.25
CA ILE A 53 -32.61 -5.48 9.66
C ILE A 53 -31.49 -4.53 9.28
N LEU A 54 -31.83 -3.43 8.60
CA LEU A 54 -30.87 -2.49 8.06
C LEU A 54 -30.06 -1.80 9.18
N VAL A 55 -30.71 -1.38 10.26
CA VAL A 55 -30.03 -0.69 11.37
C VAL A 55 -29.02 -1.60 12.07
N PRO A 56 -29.37 -2.84 12.48
CA PRO A 56 -28.38 -3.78 13.01
C PRO A 56 -27.28 -4.14 12.01
N LEU A 57 -27.61 -4.32 10.72
CA LEU A 57 -26.62 -4.64 9.69
C LEU A 57 -25.56 -3.54 9.58
N VAL A 58 -25.98 -2.27 9.50
CA VAL A 58 -25.07 -1.12 9.46
C VAL A 58 -24.27 -1.02 10.77
N ALA A 59 -24.90 -1.26 11.92
CA ALA A 59 -24.20 -1.24 13.21
C ALA A 59 -23.13 -2.34 13.32
N ILE A 60 -23.42 -3.57 12.85
CA ILE A 60 -22.48 -4.68 12.78
C ILE A 60 -21.33 -4.36 11.82
N PHE A 61 -21.63 -3.80 10.64
CA PHE A 61 -20.61 -3.36 9.69
C PHE A 61 -19.66 -2.32 10.32
N MET A 62 -20.20 -1.28 10.95
CA MET A 62 -19.39 -0.28 11.65
C MET A 62 -18.56 -0.91 12.79
N ALA A 63 -19.12 -1.88 13.52
CA ALA A 63 -18.40 -2.58 14.59
C ALA A 63 -17.26 -3.45 14.05
N LEU A 64 -17.46 -4.12 12.92
CA LEU A 64 -16.42 -4.91 12.23
C LEU A 64 -15.29 -4.02 11.73
N VAL A 65 -15.62 -2.90 11.10
CA VAL A 65 -14.63 -1.90 10.66
C VAL A 65 -13.83 -1.39 11.85
N ARG A 66 -14.49 -0.97 12.93
CA ARG A 66 -13.81 -0.53 14.17
C ARG A 66 -12.90 -1.61 14.75
N ARG A 67 -13.36 -2.86 14.80
CA ARG A 67 -12.54 -3.98 15.29
C ARG A 67 -11.28 -4.17 14.43
N ARG A 68 -11.40 -4.03 13.11
CA ARG A 68 -10.26 -4.10 12.19
C ARG A 68 -9.27 -2.97 12.43
N TYR A 69 -9.72 -1.72 12.59
CA TYR A 69 -8.83 -0.60 12.92
C TYR A 69 -8.10 -0.81 14.25
N ASN A 70 -8.81 -1.23 15.30
CA ASN A 70 -8.21 -1.44 16.62
C ASN A 70 -7.19 -2.60 16.66
N LEU A 71 -7.31 -3.58 15.75
CA LEU A 71 -6.30 -4.64 15.60
C LEU A 71 -5.01 -4.09 14.95
N HIS A 72 -5.13 -3.22 13.94
CA HIS A 72 -3.96 -2.62 13.27
C HIS A 72 -3.15 -1.71 14.21
N GLU A 73 -3.80 -0.96 15.10
CA GLU A 73 -3.09 -0.11 16.08
C GLU A 73 -2.22 -0.93 17.06
N ARG A 74 -2.60 -2.18 17.34
CA ARG A 74 -1.84 -3.08 18.22
C ARG A 74 -0.69 -3.76 17.49
N GLU A 75 -0.85 -4.05 16.20
CA GLU A 75 0.17 -4.69 15.37
C GLU A 75 1.26 -3.71 14.92
N LEU A 76 0.93 -2.42 14.81
CA LEU A 76 1.87 -1.34 14.46
C LEU A 76 2.49 -0.64 15.68
N ALA A 77 2.10 -1.03 16.90
CA ALA A 77 2.64 -0.45 18.12
C ALA A 77 4.12 -0.81 18.26
N ILE A 78 4.98 0.20 18.11
CA ILE A 78 6.42 0.07 18.34
C ILE A 78 6.65 -0.19 19.82
N LYS A 79 7.42 -1.24 20.15
CA LYS A 79 7.84 -1.48 21.53
C LYS A 79 8.72 -0.31 21.99
N PRO A 80 8.46 0.30 23.16
CA PRO A 80 9.14 1.53 23.60
C PRO A 80 10.67 1.40 23.75
N ASP A 81 11.19 0.18 23.87
CA ASP A 81 12.63 -0.10 24.02
C ASP A 81 13.29 -0.63 22.73
N LEU A 82 12.60 -0.57 21.58
CA LEU A 82 13.16 -1.03 20.31
C LEU A 82 14.06 0.05 19.70
N VAL A 83 15.37 -0.18 19.72
CA VAL A 83 16.32 0.64 18.96
C VAL A 83 16.27 0.20 17.50
N PHE A 84 15.84 1.08 16.61
CA PHE A 84 15.93 0.87 15.17
C PHE A 84 17.36 1.15 14.73
N ASP A 85 18.20 0.13 14.81
CA ASP A 85 19.52 0.21 14.19
C ASP A 85 19.38 0.17 12.67
N ALA A 86 20.26 0.86 11.95
CA ALA A 86 20.27 0.77 10.49
C ALA A 86 20.55 -0.70 10.14
N PRO A 87 19.73 -1.37 9.30
CA PRO A 87 20.07 -2.71 8.89
C PRO A 87 21.40 -2.65 8.14
N HIS A 88 22.47 -3.17 8.75
CA HIS A 88 23.79 -3.34 8.14
C HIS A 88 23.78 -4.43 7.06
N ARG A 89 22.60 -4.77 6.54
CA ARG A 89 22.41 -5.83 5.57
C ARG A 89 22.93 -5.35 4.21
N PRO A 90 23.63 -6.21 3.46
CA PRO A 90 23.95 -5.92 2.08
C PRO A 90 22.65 -5.66 1.30
N ARG A 91 22.69 -4.71 0.38
CA ARG A 91 21.53 -4.26 -0.40
C ARG A 91 21.73 -4.60 -1.87
N ARG A 92 20.73 -5.22 -2.48
CA ARG A 92 20.73 -5.47 -3.93
C ARG A 92 19.78 -4.48 -4.56
N ILE A 93 20.32 -3.56 -5.33
CA ILE A 93 19.55 -2.49 -5.97
C ILE A 93 19.24 -2.94 -7.38
N ILE A 94 17.96 -3.13 -7.69
CA ILE A 94 17.49 -3.58 -8.99
C ILE A 94 16.79 -2.41 -9.68
N ALA A 95 17.30 -1.98 -10.82
CA ALA A 95 16.72 -0.89 -11.61
C ALA A 95 16.13 -1.45 -12.92
N PRO A 96 14.88 -1.96 -12.91
CA PRO A 96 14.22 -2.40 -14.13
C PRO A 96 13.95 -1.21 -15.05
N PHE A 97 14.20 -1.37 -16.34
CA PHE A 97 13.94 -0.32 -17.32
C PHE A 97 13.34 -0.82 -18.63
N GLY A 98 12.50 0.04 -19.20
CA GLY A 98 12.01 -0.06 -20.55
C GLY A 98 13.10 0.40 -21.53
N GLU A 99 12.87 1.53 -22.16
CA GLU A 99 13.87 2.18 -23.00
C GLU A 99 14.89 2.97 -22.19
N ILE A 100 16.05 3.25 -22.78
CA ILE A 100 17.01 4.18 -22.20
C ILE A 100 16.54 5.60 -22.49
N ASN A 101 15.91 6.22 -21.49
CA ASN A 101 15.42 7.59 -21.53
C ASN A 101 15.85 8.37 -20.27
N ARG A 102 15.35 9.61 -20.11
CA ARG A 102 15.71 10.46 -18.96
C ARG A 102 15.26 9.91 -17.60
N SER A 103 14.15 9.18 -17.53
CA SER A 103 13.73 8.55 -16.26
C SER A 103 14.64 7.37 -15.90
N THR A 104 15.04 6.57 -16.88
CA THR A 104 16.04 5.49 -16.71
C THR A 104 17.38 6.04 -16.23
N VAL A 105 17.88 7.12 -16.85
CA VAL A 105 19.12 7.79 -16.43
C VAL A 105 19.03 8.27 -14.98
N ARG A 106 17.89 8.85 -14.59
CA ARG A 106 17.67 9.34 -13.21
C ARG A 106 17.62 8.19 -12.21
N ALA A 107 16.93 7.10 -12.54
CA ALA A 107 16.83 5.91 -11.69
C ALA A 107 18.20 5.24 -11.49
N ILE A 108 18.97 5.04 -12.56
CA ILE A 108 20.32 4.45 -12.47
C ILE A 108 21.28 5.37 -11.70
N THR A 109 21.23 6.68 -11.94
CA THR A 109 22.04 7.65 -11.18
C THR A 109 21.73 7.60 -9.69
N LEU A 110 20.45 7.56 -9.32
CA LEU A 110 20.03 7.38 -7.93
C LEU A 110 20.51 6.03 -7.38
N GLY A 111 20.42 4.96 -8.18
CA GLY A 111 20.94 3.64 -7.85
C GLY A 111 22.43 3.66 -7.51
N ARG A 112 23.25 4.37 -8.28
CA ARG A 112 24.69 4.52 -8.00
C ARG A 112 24.97 5.25 -6.68
N ILE A 113 24.18 6.28 -6.37
CA ILE A 113 24.28 6.99 -5.08
C ILE A 113 23.91 6.04 -3.93
N LEU A 114 22.84 5.27 -4.13
CA LEU A 114 22.35 4.30 -3.16
C LEU A 114 23.22 3.05 -3.07
N GLU A 115 24.04 2.72 -4.06
CA GLU A 115 24.93 1.56 -4.03
C GLU A 115 25.95 1.71 -2.88
N GLY A 116 26.67 2.83 -2.82
CA GLY A 116 27.68 3.08 -1.79
C GLY A 116 28.69 1.93 -1.69
N THR A 117 29.14 1.59 -0.48
CA THR A 117 30.18 0.55 -0.27
C THR A 117 29.62 -0.87 -0.13
N THR A 118 28.34 -1.00 0.25
CA THR A 118 27.72 -2.30 0.64
C THR A 118 26.56 -2.71 -0.28
N GLY A 119 26.30 -1.92 -1.32
CA GLY A 119 25.27 -2.20 -2.30
C GLY A 119 25.84 -2.76 -3.59
N GLU A 120 24.99 -3.48 -4.33
CA GLU A 120 25.26 -3.88 -5.72
C GLU A 120 24.11 -3.37 -6.59
N LEU A 121 24.41 -2.51 -7.57
CA LEU A 121 23.43 -2.02 -8.54
C LEU A 121 23.39 -2.91 -9.78
N THR A 122 22.20 -3.44 -10.08
CA THR A 122 21.92 -4.20 -11.29
C THR A 122 20.78 -3.54 -12.06
N ALA A 123 21.04 -3.14 -13.30
CA ALA A 123 19.99 -2.74 -14.22
C ALA A 123 19.40 -3.97 -14.90
N VAL A 124 18.07 -4.04 -14.97
CA VAL A 124 17.36 -5.20 -15.53
C VAL A 124 16.55 -4.76 -16.75
N ARG A 125 16.77 -5.44 -17.87
CA ARG A 125 16.02 -5.21 -19.12
C ARG A 125 15.37 -6.51 -19.54
N VAL A 126 14.07 -6.45 -19.83
CA VAL A 126 13.41 -7.55 -20.55
C VAL A 126 13.64 -7.36 -22.03
N VAL A 127 14.16 -8.40 -22.69
CA VAL A 127 14.46 -8.44 -24.13
C VAL A 127 13.60 -9.50 -24.82
N PHE A 128 13.26 -9.28 -26.09
CA PHE A 128 12.37 -10.18 -26.83
C PHE A 128 13.11 -10.99 -27.91
N ASP A 129 14.30 -10.55 -28.31
CA ASP A 129 15.18 -11.25 -29.24
C ASP A 129 16.65 -10.89 -29.01
N ALA A 130 17.55 -11.68 -29.60
CA ALA A 130 18.99 -11.53 -29.43
C ALA A 130 19.57 -10.29 -30.12
N ALA A 131 18.89 -9.74 -31.15
CA ALA A 131 19.35 -8.53 -31.82
C ALA A 131 19.10 -7.30 -30.94
N GLU A 132 17.93 -7.20 -30.32
CA GLU A 132 17.60 -6.19 -29.32
C GLU A 132 18.55 -6.26 -28.12
N GLU A 133 18.86 -7.46 -27.64
CA GLU A 133 19.80 -7.66 -26.53
C GLU A 133 21.18 -7.07 -26.84
N ALA A 134 21.73 -7.36 -28.02
CA ALA A 134 23.04 -6.87 -28.43
C ALA A 134 23.07 -5.35 -28.55
N GLU A 135 22.07 -4.75 -29.20
CA GLU A 135 21.95 -3.29 -29.35
C GLU A 135 21.86 -2.59 -27.99
N ILE A 136 21.00 -3.10 -27.09
CA ILE A 136 20.83 -2.51 -25.77
C ILE A 136 22.08 -2.67 -24.91
N ARG A 137 22.80 -3.81 -25.00
CA ARG A 137 24.06 -4.05 -24.29
C ARG A 137 25.08 -2.96 -24.61
N GLU A 138 25.37 -2.77 -25.90
CA GLU A 138 26.37 -1.82 -26.38
C GLU A 138 26.03 -0.37 -25.96
N ARG A 139 24.77 0.02 -26.19
CA ARG A 139 24.29 1.36 -25.84
C ARG A 139 24.29 1.59 -24.33
N PHE A 140 23.95 0.57 -23.54
CA PHE A 140 23.93 0.67 -22.09
C PHE A 140 25.34 0.79 -21.51
N GLU A 141 26.29 -0.03 -21.96
CA GLU A 141 27.69 0.03 -21.49
C GLU A 141 28.32 1.39 -21.78
N THR A 142 28.01 1.98 -22.94
CA THR A 142 28.45 3.32 -23.31
C THR A 142 27.91 4.40 -22.37
N LEU A 143 26.63 4.33 -21.99
CA LEU A 143 25.97 5.35 -21.17
C LEU A 143 26.15 5.16 -19.67
N PHE A 144 26.28 3.92 -19.21
CA PHE A 144 26.35 3.53 -17.80
C PHE A 144 27.55 2.61 -17.52
N PRO A 145 28.79 3.06 -17.78
CA PRO A 145 29.97 2.23 -17.55
C PRO A 145 30.05 1.79 -16.09
N GLY A 146 30.40 0.52 -15.87
CA GLY A 146 30.53 -0.08 -14.55
C GLY A 146 29.22 -0.48 -13.85
N VAL A 147 28.05 -0.28 -14.48
CA VAL A 147 26.77 -0.80 -13.96
C VAL A 147 26.50 -2.17 -14.57
N ARG A 148 26.20 -3.16 -13.73
CA ARG A 148 25.85 -4.50 -14.18
C ARG A 148 24.51 -4.46 -14.93
N LEU A 149 24.48 -4.90 -16.18
CA LEU A 149 23.26 -5.12 -16.95
C LEU A 149 22.90 -6.60 -16.95
N VAL A 150 21.68 -6.92 -16.54
CA VAL A 150 21.07 -8.24 -16.70
C VAL A 150 19.91 -8.13 -17.67
N THR A 151 19.93 -9.00 -18.67
CA THR A 151 18.86 -9.14 -19.65
C THR A 151 18.06 -10.40 -19.33
N VAL A 152 16.74 -10.27 -19.35
CA VAL A 152 15.82 -11.39 -19.11
C VAL A 152 15.01 -11.59 -20.37
N GLU A 153 15.12 -12.76 -20.98
CA GLU A 153 14.37 -13.09 -22.18
C GLU A 153 12.88 -13.30 -21.87
N SER A 154 12.01 -12.79 -22.73
CA SER A 154 10.56 -12.96 -22.61
C SER A 154 9.92 -13.35 -23.94
N PRO A 155 9.73 -14.65 -24.20
CA PRO A 155 9.22 -15.14 -25.49
C PRO A 155 7.79 -14.65 -25.80
N PHE A 156 7.00 -14.37 -24.76
CA PHE A 156 5.61 -13.91 -24.88
C PHE A 156 5.44 -12.40 -24.78
N ARG A 157 6.53 -11.63 -24.83
CA ARG A 157 6.52 -10.17 -24.70
C ARG A 157 5.92 -9.66 -23.38
N ALA A 158 5.89 -10.50 -22.35
CA ALA A 158 5.57 -10.10 -20.99
C ALA A 158 6.73 -9.28 -20.42
N ILE A 159 6.44 -8.26 -19.61
CA ILE A 159 7.49 -7.42 -18.99
C ILE A 159 7.55 -7.64 -17.48
N VAL A 160 6.40 -7.69 -16.81
CA VAL A 160 6.34 -7.79 -15.35
C VAL A 160 6.73 -9.19 -14.87
N GLU A 161 6.17 -10.23 -15.48
CA GLU A 161 6.39 -11.62 -15.07
C GLU A 161 7.87 -12.05 -15.13
N PRO A 162 8.64 -11.79 -16.21
CA PRO A 162 10.06 -12.14 -16.24
C PRO A 162 10.89 -11.40 -15.18
N ILE A 163 10.55 -10.14 -14.88
CA ILE A 163 11.19 -9.39 -13.80
C ILE A 163 10.88 -10.03 -12.46
N CYS A 164 9.63 -10.43 -12.21
CA CYS A 164 9.26 -11.13 -10.99
C CYS A 164 9.99 -12.47 -10.86
N HIS A 165 10.09 -13.25 -11.93
CA HIS A 165 10.83 -14.52 -11.96
C HIS A 165 12.31 -14.31 -11.63
N TYR A 166 12.96 -13.31 -12.25
CA TYR A 166 14.32 -12.94 -11.90
C TYR A 166 14.47 -12.56 -10.42
N LEU A 167 13.50 -11.82 -9.87
CA LEU A 167 13.49 -11.46 -8.45
C LEU A 167 13.28 -12.68 -7.53
N ASP A 168 12.50 -13.67 -7.96
CA ASP A 168 12.30 -14.94 -7.24
C ASP A 168 13.61 -15.75 -7.20
N GLU A 169 14.28 -15.91 -8.34
CA GLU A 169 15.56 -16.65 -8.44
C GLU A 169 16.63 -16.08 -7.50
N ILE A 170 16.79 -14.75 -7.48
CA ILE A 170 17.77 -14.10 -6.60
C ILE A 170 17.38 -14.15 -5.11
N GLU A 171 16.09 -14.22 -4.79
CA GLU A 171 15.60 -14.34 -3.42
C GLU A 171 15.81 -15.78 -2.91
N ASP A 172 15.62 -16.76 -3.78
CA ASP A 172 15.88 -18.18 -3.49
C ASP A 172 17.38 -18.45 -3.27
N GLU A 173 18.28 -17.80 -4.01
CA GLU A 173 19.73 -17.83 -3.75
C GLU A 173 20.06 -17.39 -2.31
N ASP A 174 19.36 -16.36 -1.83
CA ASP A 174 19.55 -15.80 -0.49
C ASP A 174 18.77 -16.56 0.60
N ALA A 175 17.85 -17.47 0.24
CA ALA A 175 16.99 -18.17 1.20
C ALA A 175 17.81 -19.04 2.18
N HIS A 176 18.94 -19.58 1.70
CA HIS A 176 19.89 -20.38 2.48
C HIS A 176 20.71 -19.55 3.48
N LEU A 177 20.76 -18.22 3.31
CA LEU A 177 21.50 -17.35 4.22
C LEU A 177 20.74 -17.13 5.54
N PRO A 178 21.46 -16.94 6.67
CA PRO A 178 20.86 -16.51 7.93
C PRO A 178 20.04 -15.23 7.75
N ALA A 179 18.95 -15.08 8.50
CA ALA A 179 18.03 -13.94 8.36
C ALA A 179 18.71 -12.56 8.47
N GLU A 180 19.81 -12.48 9.22
CA GLU A 180 20.62 -11.27 9.42
C GLU A 180 21.50 -10.91 8.21
N GLN A 181 21.81 -11.88 7.34
CA GLN A 181 22.69 -11.73 6.18
C GLN A 181 21.92 -11.68 4.86
N ARG A 182 20.62 -12.01 4.87
CA ARG A 182 19.75 -11.90 3.67
C ARG A 182 19.74 -10.47 3.14
N ARG A 183 19.96 -10.32 1.85
CA ARG A 183 19.97 -9.00 1.23
C ARG A 183 18.58 -8.40 1.22
N ILE A 184 18.52 -7.07 1.27
CA ILE A 184 17.29 -6.33 1.01
C ILE A 184 17.28 -5.97 -0.48
N ASN A 185 16.21 -6.38 -1.17
CA ASN A 185 15.99 -6.07 -2.57
C ASN A 185 15.37 -4.68 -2.68
N VAL A 186 16.08 -3.74 -3.28
CA VAL A 186 15.64 -2.37 -3.50
C VAL A 186 15.31 -2.19 -4.98
N VAL A 187 14.03 -2.20 -5.33
CA VAL A 187 13.59 -2.10 -6.72
C VAL A 187 13.29 -0.63 -7.06
N LEU A 188 14.11 -0.04 -7.94
CA LEU A 188 13.98 1.33 -8.41
C LEU A 188 13.09 1.37 -9.66
N ILE A 189 11.84 1.79 -9.51
CA ILE A 189 10.89 1.85 -10.62
C ILE A 189 10.92 3.27 -11.23
N PRO A 190 11.46 3.46 -12.45
CA PRO A 190 11.41 4.75 -13.11
C PRO A 190 9.97 5.06 -13.53
N GLU A 191 9.40 6.14 -13.00
CA GLU A 191 8.04 6.57 -13.35
C GLU A 191 8.06 7.87 -14.15
N TYR A 192 7.38 7.89 -15.30
CA TYR A 192 7.15 9.13 -16.02
C TYR A 192 5.96 9.88 -15.41
N ALA A 193 6.24 10.99 -14.73
CA ALA A 193 5.22 11.89 -14.23
C ALA A 193 4.79 12.84 -15.35
N GLY A 194 3.85 12.37 -16.19
CA GLY A 194 3.24 13.18 -17.24
C GLY A 194 2.61 14.47 -16.70
N ARG A 195 2.59 15.52 -17.54
CA ARG A 195 2.12 16.87 -17.19
C ARG A 195 0.61 16.89 -17.01
N HIS A 196 -0.13 16.13 -17.83
CA HIS A 196 -1.57 15.97 -17.72
C HIS A 196 -1.92 14.58 -17.19
N TRP A 197 -3.05 14.47 -16.50
CA TRP A 197 -3.51 13.18 -15.96
C TRP A 197 -3.83 12.16 -17.07
N TRP A 198 -4.14 12.63 -18.28
CA TRP A 198 -4.33 11.81 -19.47
C TRP A 198 -3.02 11.15 -19.96
N ASP A 199 -1.88 11.85 -19.86
CA ASP A 199 -0.55 11.31 -20.22
C ASP A 199 -0.18 10.10 -19.34
N ARG A 200 -0.64 10.11 -18.07
CA ARG A 200 -0.45 9.01 -17.11
C ARG A 200 -1.20 7.73 -17.52
N ILE A 201 -2.32 7.85 -18.21
CA ILE A 201 -3.13 6.68 -18.63
C ILE A 201 -2.47 5.99 -19.82
N LEU A 202 -1.83 6.74 -20.72
CA LEU A 202 -1.27 6.22 -21.97
C LEU A 202 0.14 5.64 -21.85
N HIS A 203 0.94 6.04 -20.85
CA HIS A 203 2.39 5.75 -20.85
C HIS A 203 2.92 4.91 -19.68
N ASN A 204 2.14 4.60 -18.64
CA ASN A 204 2.70 3.99 -17.42
C ASN A 204 1.98 2.72 -16.91
N GLY A 205 1.61 1.81 -17.83
CA GLY A 205 0.97 0.55 -17.44
C GLY A 205 1.91 -0.45 -16.75
N ASN A 206 3.13 -0.61 -17.24
CA ASN A 206 4.04 -1.66 -16.77
C ASN A 206 4.69 -1.32 -15.43
N GLY A 207 5.09 -0.07 -15.19
CA GLY A 207 5.64 0.37 -13.90
C GLY A 207 4.62 0.21 -12.76
N LYS A 208 3.37 0.65 -12.99
CA LYS A 208 2.27 0.48 -12.04
C LYS A 208 1.98 -0.99 -11.75
N ARG A 209 1.89 -1.82 -12.80
CA ARG A 209 1.66 -3.28 -12.65
C ARG A 209 2.81 -3.96 -11.91
N LEU A 210 4.05 -3.60 -12.21
CA LEU A 210 5.21 -4.13 -11.51
C LEU A 210 5.14 -3.74 -10.03
N ARG A 211 4.94 -2.47 -9.72
CA ARG A 211 4.75 -1.99 -8.34
C ARG A 211 3.65 -2.78 -7.61
N GLU A 212 2.47 -2.89 -8.20
CA GLU A 212 1.34 -3.63 -7.63
C GLU A 212 1.66 -5.11 -7.39
N THR A 213 2.43 -5.74 -8.28
CA THR A 213 2.85 -7.14 -8.16
C THR A 213 3.92 -7.32 -7.07
N LEU A 214 4.78 -6.32 -6.87
CA LEU A 214 5.81 -6.35 -5.84
C LEU A 214 5.30 -5.96 -4.44
N LEU A 215 4.14 -5.28 -4.34
CA LEU A 215 3.53 -4.93 -3.07
C LEU A 215 3.15 -6.20 -2.28
N GLY A 216 3.83 -6.40 -1.14
CA GLY A 216 3.60 -7.56 -0.26
C GLY A 216 4.70 -8.62 -0.30
N ARG A 217 5.68 -8.49 -1.21
CA ARG A 217 6.88 -9.33 -1.19
C ARG A 217 7.72 -9.06 0.07
N ARG A 218 8.26 -10.13 0.67
CA ARG A 218 9.15 -10.02 1.83
C ARG A 218 10.49 -9.45 1.38
N ASN A 219 11.19 -8.77 2.29
CA ASN A 219 12.54 -8.20 2.06
C ASN A 219 12.69 -7.33 0.80
N THR A 220 11.59 -6.82 0.26
CA THR A 220 11.55 -6.02 -0.97
C THR A 220 11.07 -4.61 -0.64
N VAL A 221 11.88 -3.63 -1.00
CA VAL A 221 11.57 -2.21 -0.89
C VAL A 221 11.41 -1.66 -2.29
N ILE A 222 10.29 -1.01 -2.54
CA ILE A 222 10.02 -0.35 -3.83
C ILE A 222 10.32 1.13 -3.66
N LEU A 223 11.14 1.69 -4.56
CA LEU A 223 11.35 3.13 -4.68
C LEU A 223 10.90 3.59 -6.06
N ASP A 224 9.82 4.37 -6.06
CA ASP A 224 9.34 5.04 -7.27
C ASP A 224 10.25 6.26 -7.54
N VAL A 225 10.84 6.32 -8.72
CA VAL A 225 11.73 7.42 -9.15
C VAL A 225 10.99 8.26 -10.18
N PRO A 226 10.22 9.28 -9.75
CA PRO A 226 9.48 10.11 -10.68
C PRO A 226 10.43 11.00 -11.48
N TYR A 227 10.25 11.00 -12.80
CA TYR A 227 10.83 11.99 -13.69
C TYR A 227 9.72 12.92 -14.19
N ARG A 228 9.87 14.21 -13.91
CA ARG A 228 9.08 15.28 -14.51
C ARG A 228 9.99 15.99 -15.51
N ARG A 229 9.50 16.21 -16.73
CA ARG A 229 10.17 17.05 -17.71
C ARG A 229 10.02 18.50 -17.27
N ASP A 230 11.06 19.09 -16.71
CA ASP A 230 11.12 20.53 -16.50
C ASP A 230 11.47 21.19 -17.85
N LEU A 231 10.72 22.22 -18.24
CA LEU A 231 10.94 22.96 -19.49
C LEU A 231 12.21 23.81 -19.31
N GLU A 232 13.21 23.61 -20.17
CA GLU A 232 14.14 24.68 -20.54
C GLU A 232 13.46 25.62 -21.53
#